data_AF-A0A3D8VCC7-F1
#
_entry.id   AF-A0A3D8VCC7-F1
#
_cell.length_a   1.000
_cell.length_b   1.000
_cell.length_c   1.000
_cell.angle_alpha   90.00
_cell.angle_beta   90.00
_cell.angle_gamma   90.00
#
_symmetry.space_group_name_H-M   'P 1'
#
loop_
_entity.id
_entity.type
_entity.pdbx_description
1 polymer ?
#
loop_
_entity_poly.entity_id
_entity_poly.type
_entity_poly.pdbx_seq_one_letter_code
_entity_poly.pdbx_strand_id
1 'polypeptide(L)'
;VEGAGTGFGGFWLGVADFPLLLSIKMKFLFDAAQIYGWNVHSYEERVYLLHVFMLAFSSDKVRGEVKRKVIEWNDLEMKEKNVDWKTLQMEYRDTLDLVKLLQLVPGFGAVVGYVANGRLLEQLGETTIQSSRLRLL
;
A
#
# COMPACT_ATOMS: atom_id res chain seq x y z
N VAL A 1 31.58 25.73 -1.99
CA VAL A 1 30.22 26.23 -2.31
C VAL A 1 29.46 25.06 -2.89
N GLU A 2 28.42 24.65 -2.18
CA GLU A 2 27.74 23.36 -2.27
C GLU A 2 26.89 23.22 -3.54
N GLY A 3 27.27 22.27 -4.40
CA GLY A 3 26.48 21.82 -5.56
C GLY A 3 25.55 20.66 -5.23
N ALA A 4 25.01 20.60 -4.01
CA ALA A 4 24.13 19.54 -3.53
C ALA A 4 22.75 20.11 -3.16
N GLY A 5 22.07 20.68 -4.15
CA GLY A 5 20.77 21.29 -3.88
C GLY A 5 20.23 21.98 -5.10
N THR A 6 19.61 21.23 -6.00
CA THR A 6 18.50 21.67 -6.86
C THR A 6 18.13 20.52 -7.81
N GLY A 7 16.94 19.97 -7.65
CA GLY A 7 16.28 19.15 -8.68
C GLY A 7 16.53 17.64 -8.64
N PHE A 8 17.78 17.16 -8.64
CA PHE A 8 18.05 15.72 -8.85
C PHE A 8 18.28 14.91 -7.56
N GLY A 9 18.80 15.49 -6.48
CA GLY A 9 19.09 14.75 -5.23
C GLY A 9 17.85 14.27 -4.46
N GLY A 10 16.77 15.07 -4.47
CA GLY A 10 15.50 14.72 -3.80
C GLY A 10 14.66 13.69 -4.55
N PHE A 11 14.82 13.60 -5.88
CA PHE A 11 14.11 12.60 -6.69
C PHE A 11 14.73 11.21 -6.58
N TRP A 12 16.07 11.12 -6.48
CA TRP A 12 16.78 9.83 -6.38
C TRP A 12 16.83 9.25 -4.96
N LEU A 13 16.86 10.07 -3.90
CA LEU A 13 16.78 9.58 -2.51
C LEU A 13 15.46 8.85 -2.22
N GLY A 14 14.37 9.16 -2.93
CA GLY A 14 13.08 8.47 -2.77
C GLY A 14 12.96 7.11 -3.46
N VAL A 15 13.89 6.75 -4.36
CA VAL A 15 13.79 5.51 -5.18
C VAL A 15 14.27 4.28 -4.43
N ALA A 16 15.28 4.41 -3.56
CA ALA A 16 15.83 3.27 -2.81
C ALA A 16 14.92 2.83 -1.65
N ASP A 17 14.23 3.77 -0.99
CA ASP A 17 13.35 3.47 0.15
C ASP A 17 12.03 2.84 -0.28
N PHE A 18 11.57 3.10 -1.51
CA PHE A 18 10.27 2.62 -1.97
C PHE A 18 10.16 1.08 -1.99
N PRO A 19 11.08 0.32 -2.64
CA PRO A 19 11.04 -1.14 -2.62
C PRO A 19 11.11 -1.72 -1.20
N LEU A 20 11.93 -1.12 -0.32
CA LEU A 20 12.07 -1.55 1.07
C LEU A 20 10.75 -1.36 1.84
N LEU A 21 10.18 -0.16 1.79
CA LEU A 21 8.92 0.16 2.45
C LEU A 21 7.77 -0.70 1.91
N LEU A 22 7.71 -0.89 0.59
CA LEU A 22 6.76 -1.80 -0.04
C LEU A 22 6.92 -3.23 0.51
N SER A 23 8.15 -3.73 0.56
CA SER A 23 8.45 -5.09 1.04
C SER A 23 8.04 -5.29 2.50
N ILE A 24 8.30 -4.31 3.36
CA ILE A 24 7.91 -4.36 4.78
C ILE A 24 6.38 -4.40 4.92
N LYS A 25 5.66 -3.53 4.20
CA LYS A 25 4.19 -3.51 4.26
C LYS A 25 3.57 -4.76 3.65
N MET A 26 4.13 -5.28 2.57
CA MET A 26 3.71 -6.56 1.99
C MET A 26 3.92 -7.69 2.99
N LYS A 27 5.10 -7.79 3.60
CA LYS A 27 5.36 -8.79 4.66
C LYS A 27 4.35 -8.68 5.79
N PHE A 28 4.11 -7.48 6.31
CA PHE A 28 3.12 -7.24 7.35
C PHE A 28 1.72 -7.73 6.93
N LEU A 29 1.29 -7.38 5.71
CA LEU A 29 0.00 -7.81 5.17
C LEU A 29 -0.12 -9.33 5.06
N PHE A 30 0.91 -10.00 4.54
CA PHE A 30 0.93 -11.47 4.46
C PHE A 30 0.96 -12.13 5.84
N ASP A 31 1.72 -11.60 6.79
CA ASP A 31 1.79 -12.13 8.15
C ASP A 31 0.44 -11.91 8.88
N ALA A 32 -0.20 -10.75 8.71
CA ALA A 32 -1.53 -10.48 9.25
C ALA A 32 -2.62 -11.38 8.65
N ALA A 33 -2.58 -11.60 7.33
CA ALA A 33 -3.53 -12.47 6.64
C ALA A 33 -3.45 -13.93 7.10
N GLN A 34 -2.24 -14.44 7.37
CA GLN A 34 -2.06 -15.79 7.91
C GLN A 34 -2.73 -15.98 9.27
N ILE A 35 -2.77 -14.94 10.12
CA ILE A 35 -3.50 -14.97 11.40
C ILE A 35 -5.00 -15.22 11.17
N TYR A 36 -5.55 -14.71 10.07
CA TYR A 36 -6.94 -14.93 9.66
C TYR A 36 -7.17 -16.23 8.88
N GLY A 37 -6.16 -17.11 8.79
CA GLY A 37 -6.27 -18.43 8.17
C GLY A 37 -6.14 -18.42 6.65
N TRP A 38 -5.65 -17.34 6.05
CA TRP A 38 -5.43 -17.26 4.61
C TRP A 38 -4.16 -18.04 4.22
N ASN A 39 -4.28 -18.90 3.20
CA ASN A 39 -3.18 -19.55 2.52
C ASN A 39 -2.43 -18.58 1.58
N VAL A 40 -1.48 -17.82 2.15
CA VAL A 40 -0.60 -16.91 1.42
C VAL A 40 0.31 -17.55 0.35
N HIS A 41 0.38 -18.89 0.29
CA HIS A 41 1.08 -19.60 -0.78
C HIS A 41 0.20 -19.78 -2.03
N SER A 42 -1.13 -19.71 -1.88
CA SER A 42 -2.07 -19.72 -3.01
C SER A 42 -1.86 -18.49 -3.89
N TYR A 43 -1.80 -18.70 -5.21
CA TYR A 43 -1.70 -17.59 -6.15
C TYR A 43 -2.91 -16.66 -6.05
N GLU A 44 -4.12 -17.23 -6.00
CA GLU A 44 -5.35 -16.45 -5.94
C GLU A 44 -5.40 -15.58 -4.67
N GLU A 45 -4.99 -16.12 -3.52
CA GLU A 45 -4.98 -15.34 -2.28
C GLU A 45 -3.91 -14.26 -2.26
N ARG A 46 -2.75 -14.50 -2.88
CA ARG A 46 -1.74 -13.44 -3.07
C ARG A 46 -2.31 -12.30 -3.92
N VAL A 47 -3.03 -12.61 -4.99
CA VAL A 47 -3.67 -11.59 -5.83
C VAL A 47 -4.77 -10.86 -5.06
N TYR A 48 -5.54 -11.55 -4.21
CA TYR A 48 -6.50 -10.91 -3.31
C TYR A 48 -5.81 -9.94 -2.35
N LEU A 49 -4.71 -10.37 -1.73
CA LEU A 49 -3.93 -9.54 -0.81
C LEU A 49 -3.38 -8.29 -1.49
N LEU A 50 -2.95 -8.38 -2.75
CA LEU A 50 -2.57 -7.19 -3.52
C LEU A 50 -3.75 -6.20 -3.69
N HIS A 51 -4.98 -6.69 -3.83
CA HIS A 51 -6.16 -5.82 -3.84
C HIS A 51 -6.44 -5.21 -2.47
N VAL A 52 -6.27 -5.95 -1.37
CA VAL A 52 -6.36 -5.40 0.00
C VAL A 52 -5.32 -4.29 0.21
N PHE A 53 -4.11 -4.49 -0.29
CA PHE A 53 -3.06 -3.47 -0.26
C PHE A 53 -3.44 -2.21 -1.04
N MET A 54 -3.96 -2.36 -2.27
CA MET A 54 -4.45 -1.24 -3.06
C MET A 54 -5.66 -0.55 -2.40
N LEU A 55 -6.55 -1.30 -1.76
CA LEU A 55 -7.68 -0.74 -1.02
C LEU A 55 -7.20 0.19 0.10
N ALA A 56 -6.08 -0.16 0.75
CA ALA A 56 -5.43 0.67 1.75
C ALA A 56 -4.72 1.88 1.14
N PHE A 57 -3.98 1.75 0.03
CA PHE A 57 -3.03 2.77 -0.44
C PHE A 57 -3.29 3.33 -1.84
N SER A 58 -4.52 3.26 -2.32
CA SER A 58 -4.92 3.92 -3.57
C SER A 58 -5.76 5.16 -3.32
N SER A 59 -5.70 6.08 -4.28
CA SER A 59 -6.60 7.21 -4.45
C SER A 59 -8.07 6.77 -4.44
N ASP A 60 -8.99 7.68 -4.12
CA ASP A 60 -10.42 7.33 -3.99
C ASP A 60 -11.00 6.74 -5.28
N LYS A 61 -10.52 7.18 -6.44
CA LYS A 61 -10.94 6.65 -7.75
C LYS A 61 -10.57 5.17 -7.89
N VAL A 62 -9.29 4.83 -7.74
CA VAL A 62 -8.82 3.44 -7.88
C VAL A 62 -9.35 2.57 -6.72
N ARG A 63 -9.44 3.14 -5.52
CA ARG A 63 -10.00 2.47 -4.34
C ARG A 63 -11.45 2.02 -4.58
N GLY A 64 -12.26 2.82 -5.27
CA GLY A 64 -13.63 2.45 -5.64
C GLY A 64 -13.69 1.20 -6.52
N GLU A 65 -12.83 1.13 -7.54
CA GLU A 65 -12.74 -0.03 -8.44
C GLU A 65 -12.24 -1.28 -7.72
N VAL A 66 -11.19 -1.13 -6.90
CA VAL A 66 -10.61 -2.22 -6.10
C VAL A 66 -11.63 -2.74 -5.09
N LYS A 67 -12.38 -1.85 -4.41
CA LYS A 67 -13.42 -2.22 -3.45
C LYS A 67 -14.46 -3.13 -4.10
N ARG A 68 -14.93 -2.80 -5.31
CA ARG A 68 -15.85 -3.66 -6.05
C ARG A 68 -15.26 -5.06 -6.23
N LYS A 69 -14.01 -5.15 -6.69
CA LYS A 69 -13.33 -6.45 -6.89
C LYS A 69 -13.17 -7.26 -5.62
N VAL A 70 -12.87 -6.60 -4.50
CA VAL A 70 -12.72 -7.25 -3.19
C VAL A 70 -14.05 -7.83 -2.68
N ILE A 71 -15.16 -7.12 -2.92
CA ILE A 71 -16.51 -7.55 -2.51
C ILE A 71 -17.01 -8.69 -3.41
N GLU A 72 -16.90 -8.54 -4.73
CA GLU A 72 -17.41 -9.48 -5.74
C GLU A 72 -16.41 -10.62 -6.03
N TRP A 73 -15.45 -10.87 -5.13
CA TRP A 73 -14.29 -11.70 -5.43
C TRP A 73 -14.63 -13.10 -5.96
N ASN A 74 -15.65 -13.74 -5.41
CA ASN A 74 -16.01 -15.11 -5.78
C ASN A 74 -16.68 -15.19 -7.16
N ASP A 75 -17.28 -14.09 -7.62
CA ASP A 75 -18.04 -14.03 -8.88
C ASP A 75 -17.18 -13.57 -10.06
N LEU A 76 -15.98 -13.04 -9.80
CA LEU A 76 -15.07 -12.54 -10.83
C LEU A 76 -14.20 -13.65 -11.44
N GLU A 77 -14.04 -13.59 -12.76
CA GLU A 77 -13.06 -14.43 -13.45
C GLU A 77 -11.62 -14.05 -13.08
N MET A 78 -10.71 -15.04 -13.12
CA MET A 78 -9.28 -14.80 -12.82
C MET A 78 -8.64 -13.70 -13.66
N LYS A 79 -9.08 -13.51 -14.91
CA LYS A 79 -8.59 -12.43 -15.78
C LYS A 79 -8.88 -11.04 -15.21
N GLU A 80 -10.01 -10.87 -14.53
CA GLU A 80 -10.48 -9.59 -13.96
C GLU A 80 -9.83 -9.33 -12.60
N LYS A 81 -9.47 -10.41 -11.90
CA LYS A 81 -8.70 -10.39 -10.65
C LYS A 81 -7.24 -10.01 -10.86
N ASN A 82 -6.72 -9.99 -12.09
CA ASN A 82 -5.31 -9.62 -12.29
C ASN A 82 -5.03 -8.18 -11.85
N VAL A 83 -3.90 -8.01 -11.17
CA VAL A 83 -3.41 -6.72 -10.70
C VAL A 83 -2.53 -6.10 -11.76
N ASP A 84 -2.82 -4.86 -12.15
CA ASP A 84 -1.87 -4.04 -12.89
C ASP A 84 -0.77 -3.57 -11.92
N TRP A 85 0.40 -4.20 -12.03
CA TRP A 85 1.57 -3.90 -11.20
C TRP A 85 2.07 -2.46 -11.36
N LYS A 86 1.86 -1.84 -12.52
CA LYS A 86 2.22 -0.44 -12.73
C LYS A 86 1.32 0.47 -11.91
N THR A 87 0.01 0.23 -11.97
CA THR A 87 -0.98 0.98 -11.18
C THR A 87 -0.74 0.80 -9.68
N LEU A 88 -0.51 -0.43 -9.21
CA LEU A 88 -0.19 -0.68 -7.79
C LEU A 88 1.02 0.14 -7.33
N GLN A 89 2.11 0.14 -8.10
CA GLN A 89 3.30 0.90 -7.76
C GLN A 89 3.06 2.41 -7.75
N MET A 90 2.37 2.95 -8.75
CA MET A 90 2.10 4.39 -8.85
C MET A 90 1.24 4.87 -7.69
N GLU A 91 0.12 4.19 -7.42
CA GLU A 91 -0.80 4.56 -6.33
C GLU A 91 -0.12 4.53 -4.96
N TYR A 92 0.66 3.48 -4.69
CA TYR A 92 1.41 3.39 -3.44
C TYR A 92 2.52 4.43 -3.35
N ARG A 93 3.22 4.72 -4.45
CA ARG A 93 4.26 5.75 -4.49
C ARG A 93 3.67 7.12 -4.22
N ASP A 94 2.56 7.47 -4.86
CA ASP A 94 1.91 8.77 -4.68
C ASP A 94 1.45 8.96 -3.22
N THR A 95 0.97 7.89 -2.59
CA THR A 95 0.63 7.89 -1.15
C THR A 95 1.85 8.19 -0.28
N LEU A 96 3.01 7.59 -0.57
CA LEU A 96 4.24 7.85 0.18
C LEU A 96 4.81 9.24 -0.11
N ASP A 97 4.74 9.68 -1.36
CA ASP A 97 5.28 10.98 -1.77
C ASP A 97 4.47 12.12 -1.10
N LEU A 98 3.16 11.96 -0.91
CA LEU A 98 2.36 12.88 -0.08
C LEU A 98 2.87 12.97 1.36
N VAL A 99 3.17 11.83 1.99
CA VAL A 99 3.72 11.80 3.35
C VAL A 99 5.08 12.51 3.40
N LYS A 100 5.96 12.26 2.44
CA LYS A 100 7.28 12.93 2.35
C LYS A 100 7.12 14.44 2.19
N LEU A 101 6.17 14.92 1.39
CA LEU A 101 5.89 16.35 1.25
C LEU A 101 5.47 16.99 2.58
N LEU A 102 4.64 16.31 3.36
CA LEU A 102 4.26 16.78 4.70
C LEU A 102 5.47 16.80 5.67
N GLN A 103 6.41 15.87 5.52
CA GLN A 103 7.65 15.88 6.31
C GLN A 103 8.58 17.07 5.97
N LEU A 104 8.43 17.70 4.81
CA LEU A 104 9.25 18.87 4.44
C LEU A 104 8.77 20.18 5.09
N VAL A 105 7.63 20.17 5.79
CA VAL A 105 7.14 21.34 6.53
C VAL A 105 8.09 21.66 7.69
N PRO A 106 8.70 22.86 7.73
CA PRO A 106 9.66 23.23 8.78
C PRO A 106 9.07 23.10 10.19
N GLY A 107 9.87 22.56 11.11
CA GLY A 107 9.48 22.40 12.52
C GLY A 107 8.73 21.11 12.86
N PHE A 108 8.36 20.28 11.88
CA PHE A 108 7.54 19.07 12.12
C PHE A 108 8.05 17.78 11.45
N GLY A 109 9.05 17.87 10.56
CA GLY A 109 9.38 16.80 9.62
C GLY A 109 9.61 15.40 10.20
N ALA A 110 10.49 15.27 11.20
CA ALA A 110 10.80 13.97 11.78
C ALA A 110 9.61 13.35 12.54
N VAL A 111 8.84 14.17 13.25
CA VAL A 111 7.66 13.72 14.01
C VAL A 111 6.55 13.29 13.07
N VAL A 112 6.28 14.10 12.03
CA VAL A 112 5.29 13.78 10.99
C VAL A 112 5.64 12.49 10.28
N GLY A 113 6.93 12.25 9.99
CA GLY A 113 7.35 11.03 9.32
C GLY A 113 7.14 9.78 10.14
N TYR A 114 7.49 9.81 11.43
CA TYR A 114 7.25 8.70 12.35
C TYR A 114 5.74 8.40 12.48
N VAL A 115 4.94 9.44 12.73
CA VAL A 115 3.48 9.30 12.91
C VAL A 115 2.81 8.81 11.62
N ALA A 116 3.19 9.35 10.46
CA ALA A 116 2.61 8.96 9.19
C ALA A 116 2.93 7.50 8.82
N ASN A 117 4.16 7.04 9.06
CA ASN A 117 4.51 5.63 8.83
C ASN A 117 3.71 4.69 9.72
N GLY A 118 3.51 5.04 11.00
CA GLY A 118 2.65 4.32 11.92
C GLY A 118 1.20 4.27 11.44
N ARG A 119 0.62 5.41 11.06
CA ARG A 119 -0.75 5.51 10.52
C ARG A 119 -0.95 4.67 9.26
N LEU A 120 0.02 4.65 8.35
CA LEU A 120 -0.07 3.82 7.15
C LEU A 120 -0.07 2.32 7.48
N LEU A 121 0.64 1.88 8.52
CA LEU A 121 0.59 0.48 8.97
C LEU A 121 -0.73 0.16 9.66
N GLU A 122 -1.23 1.06 10.51
CA GLU A 122 -2.53 0.93 11.16
C GLU A 122 -3.66 0.83 10.12
N GLN A 123 -3.67 1.72 9.13
CA GLN A 123 -4.62 1.70 8.01
C GLN A 123 -4.58 0.38 7.22
N LEU A 124 -3.39 -0.17 6.97
CA LEU A 124 -3.25 -1.47 6.31
C LEU A 124 -3.78 -2.61 7.19
N GLY A 125 -3.50 -2.56 8.50
CA GLY A 125 -4.03 -3.50 9.47
C GLY A 125 -5.56 -3.48 9.50
N GLU A 126 -6.15 -2.31 9.69
CA GLU A 126 -7.60 -2.13 9.67
C GLU A 126 -8.22 -2.63 8.37
N THR A 127 -7.65 -2.26 7.22
CA THR A 127 -8.14 -2.70 5.91
C THR A 127 -8.08 -4.22 5.79
N THR A 128 -6.99 -4.84 6.26
CA THR A 128 -6.86 -6.31 6.29
C THR A 128 -7.97 -6.93 7.14
N ILE A 129 -8.20 -6.41 8.35
CA ILE A 129 -9.25 -6.90 9.26
C ILE A 129 -10.63 -6.81 8.59
N GLN A 130 -10.96 -5.67 7.96
CA GLN A 130 -12.26 -5.49 7.32
C GLN A 130 -12.42 -6.41 6.10
N SER A 131 -11.39 -6.56 5.27
CA SER A 131 -11.40 -7.49 4.14
C SER A 131 -11.55 -8.94 4.59
N SER A 132 -10.89 -9.34 5.69
CA SER A 132 -11.08 -10.65 6.31
C SER A 132 -12.49 -10.87 6.83
N ARG A 133 -13.11 -9.88 7.47
CA ARG A 133 -14.50 -9.96 7.89
C ARG A 133 -15.45 -10.10 6.71
N LEU A 134 -15.29 -9.30 5.66
CA LEU A 134 -16.12 -9.37 4.46
C LEU A 134 -16.06 -10.75 3.78
N ARG A 135 -14.91 -11.42 3.85
CA ARG A 135 -14.71 -12.74 3.24
C ARG A 135 -15.29 -13.91 4.06
N LEU A 136 -15.55 -13.69 5.35
CA LEU A 136 -16.15 -14.68 6.24
C LEU A 136 -17.69 -14.61 6.28
N LEU A 137 -18.27 -13.54 5.72
CA LEU A 137 -19.72 -13.35 5.57
C LEU A 137 -20.22 -13.96 4.26
#